data_AF-A0A1Y2H4E0-F1
#
_entry.id   AF-A0A1Y2H4E0-F1
#
_cell.length_a   1.000
_cell.length_b   1.000
_cell.length_c   1.000
_cell.angle_alpha   90.00
_cell.angle_beta   90.00
_cell.angle_gamma   90.00
#
_symmetry.space_group_name_H-M   'P 1'
#
loop_
_entity.id
_entity.type
_entity.pdbx_description
1 polymer ?
#
loop_
_entity_poly.entity_id
_entity_poly.type
_entity_poly.pdbx_seq_one_letter_code
_entity_poly.pdbx_strand_id
1 'polypeptide(L)'
;GILLLYTPKFHPELNPIERKWGAAKRFARDNCSYSLTALRAVIPQALDSVRLYLSRRFHEKSLRYMAIYEAVRCSAPLADLICRTYRSHRRV
;
A
#
# COMPACT_ATOMS: atom_id res chain seq x y z
N GLY A 1 27.17 -5.52 0.50
CA GLY A 1 26.60 -4.56 1.46
C GLY A 1 25.08 -4.60 1.39
N ILE A 2 24.39 -4.16 2.43
CA ILE A 2 22.92 -4.06 2.47
C ILE A 2 22.53 -2.58 2.36
N LEU A 3 21.61 -2.25 1.45
CA LEU A 3 21.05 -0.90 1.36
C LEU A 3 19.86 -0.78 2.32
N LEU A 4 19.87 0.25 3.16
CA LEU A 4 18.77 0.55 4.08
C LEU A 4 17.98 1.76 3.56
N LEU A 5 16.66 1.61 3.49
CA LEU A 5 15.74 2.69 3.13
C LEU A 5 15.08 3.24 4.40
N TYR A 6 15.27 4.53 4.66
CA TYR A 6 14.67 5.22 5.80
C TYR A 6 13.43 5.97 5.37
N THR A 7 12.30 5.69 6.01
CA THR A 7 11.06 6.44 5.84
C THR A 7 10.78 7.31 7.06
N PRO A 8 10.23 8.54 6.88
CA PRO A 8 9.77 9.36 7.99
C PRO A 8 8.78 8.64 8.92
N LYS A 9 8.79 9.01 10.21
CA LYS A 9 7.82 8.49 11.19
C LYS A 9 6.40 8.97 10.83
N PHE A 10 5.40 8.12 11.09
CA PHE A 10 3.97 8.41 10.87
C PHE A 10 3.54 8.63 9.41
N HIS A 11 4.32 8.12 8.46
CA HIS A 11 4.02 8.18 7.02
C HIS A 11 3.88 6.76 6.40
N PRO A 12 2.88 5.95 6.83
CA PRO A 12 2.71 4.57 6.36
C PRO A 12 2.48 4.46 4.85
N GLU A 13 1.97 5.50 4.20
CA GLU A 13 1.79 5.58 2.74
C GLU A 13 3.10 5.52 1.95
N LEU A 14 4.23 5.85 2.59
CA LEU A 14 5.57 5.73 2.00
C LEU A 14 6.12 4.31 2.05
N ASN A 15 5.51 3.42 2.82
CA ASN A 15 5.90 2.02 2.93
C ASN A 15 4.96 1.12 2.09
N PRO A 16 5.39 0.58 0.94
CA PRO A 16 4.52 -0.23 0.07
C PRO A 16 3.95 -1.48 0.75
N ILE A 17 4.63 -2.01 1.77
CA ILE A 17 4.20 -3.23 2.48
C ILE A 17 2.86 -3.02 3.19
N GLU A 18 2.55 -1.80 3.64
CA GLU A 18 1.30 -1.48 4.31
C GLU A 18 0.09 -1.74 3.40
N ARG A 19 0.23 -1.42 2.10
CA ARG A 19 -0.81 -1.71 1.10
C ARG A 19 -0.91 -3.20 0.79
N LYS A 20 0.22 -3.91 0.74
CA LYS A 20 0.26 -5.37 0.59
C LYS A 20 -0.48 -6.05 1.75
N TRP A 21 -0.21 -5.64 2.98
CA TRP A 21 -0.94 -6.12 4.16
C TRP A 21 -2.41 -5.75 4.14
N GLY A 22 -2.77 -4.53 3.70
CA GLY A 22 -4.16 -4.13 3.51
C GLY A 22 -4.93 -5.05 2.56
N ALA A 23 -4.32 -5.38 1.41
CA ALA A 23 -4.91 -6.28 0.42
C ALA A 23 -5.04 -7.72 0.96
N ALA A 24 -3.99 -8.27 1.55
CA ALA A 24 -4.01 -9.60 2.15
C ALA A 24 -5.05 -9.71 3.28
N LYS A 25 -5.12 -8.72 4.18
CA LYS A 25 -6.14 -8.69 5.24
C LYS A 25 -7.56 -8.63 4.67
N ARG A 26 -7.77 -7.92 3.56
CA ARG A 26 -9.08 -7.88 2.90
C ARG A 26 -9.45 -9.25 2.34
N PHE A 27 -8.54 -9.92 1.64
CA PHE A 27 -8.75 -11.29 1.17
C PHE A 27 -9.07 -12.23 2.33
N ALA A 28 -8.28 -12.17 3.41
CA ALA A 28 -8.50 -13.02 4.56
C ALA A 28 -9.87 -12.78 5.21
N ARG A 29 -10.31 -11.52 5.33
CA ARG A 29 -11.64 -11.18 5.84
C ARG A 29 -12.76 -11.76 4.99
N ASP A 30 -12.61 -11.71 3.67
CA ASP A 30 -13.65 -12.14 2.73
C ASP A 30 -13.71 -13.69 2.60
N ASN A 31 -12.68 -14.41 3.05
CA ASN A 31 -12.54 -15.87 2.90
C ASN A 31 -12.37 -16.66 4.21
N CYS A 32 -12.45 -16.01 5.38
CA CYS A 32 -12.24 -16.66 6.67
C CYS A 32 -13.55 -16.76 7.46
N SER A 33 -13.82 -17.94 8.03
CA SER A 33 -14.96 -18.20 8.92
C SER A 33 -14.78 -17.66 10.36
N TYR A 34 -13.83 -16.75 10.57
CA TYR A 34 -13.50 -16.13 11.88
C TYR A 34 -13.09 -17.12 12.97
N SER A 35 -12.55 -18.28 12.61
CA SER A 35 -11.84 -19.18 13.54
C SER A 35 -10.32 -19.06 13.38
N LEU A 36 -9.56 -19.31 14.44
CA LEU A 36 -8.09 -19.29 14.39
C LEU A 36 -7.54 -20.32 13.39
N THR A 37 -8.16 -21.49 13.31
CA THR A 37 -7.79 -22.56 12.39
C THR A 37 -8.02 -22.14 10.94
N ALA A 38 -9.19 -21.57 10.63
CA ALA A 38 -9.47 -21.06 9.29
C ALA A 38 -8.53 -19.90 8.94
N LEU A 39 -8.25 -18.99 9.88
CA LEU A 39 -7.33 -17.89 9.66
C LEU A 39 -5.92 -18.39 9.29
N ARG A 40 -5.39 -19.37 10.03
CA ARG A 40 -4.08 -19.98 9.74
C ARG A 40 -4.04 -20.60 8.33
N ALA A 41 -5.12 -21.26 7.91
CA ALA A 41 -5.21 -21.84 6.57
C ALA A 41 -5.34 -20.79 5.45
N VAL A 42 -5.96 -19.64 5.74
CA VAL A 42 -6.21 -18.56 4.78
C VAL A 42 -5.02 -17.61 4.61
N ILE A 43 -4.16 -17.44 5.63
CA ILE A 43 -3.01 -16.52 5.57
C ILE A 43 -2.11 -16.75 4.34
N PRO A 44 -1.66 -17.99 4.02
CA PRO A 44 -0.84 -18.23 2.83
C PRO A 44 -1.55 -17.80 1.54
N GLN A 45 -2.82 -18.18 1.40
CA GLN A 45 -3.65 -17.83 0.23
C GLN A 45 -3.83 -16.31 0.09
N ALA A 46 -4.01 -15.61 1.22
CA ALA A 46 -4.13 -14.17 1.26
C ALA A 46 -2.83 -13.48 0.81
N LEU A 47 -1.67 -14.00 1.20
CA LEU A 47 -0.38 -13.48 0.76
C LEU A 47 -0.15 -13.71 -0.74
N ASP A 48 -0.50 -14.90 -1.24
CA ASP A 48 -0.38 -15.27 -2.66
C ASP A 48 -1.38 -14.52 -3.56
N SER A 49 -2.51 -14.09 -3.00
CA SER A 49 -3.49 -13.25 -3.70
C SER A 49 -2.91 -11.92 -4.16
N VAL A 50 -1.88 -11.41 -3.47
CA VAL A 50 -1.20 -10.16 -3.83
C VAL A 50 -0.15 -10.42 -4.92
N ARG A 51 -0.63 -10.54 -6.16
CA ARG A 51 0.19 -10.77 -7.35
C ARG A 51 1.28 -9.71 -7.53
N LEU A 52 2.35 -10.08 -8.25
CA LEU A 52 3.51 -9.21 -8.51
C LEU A 52 3.12 -7.84 -9.08
N TYR A 53 2.16 -7.77 -10.00
CA TYR A 53 1.73 -6.50 -10.58
C TYR A 53 1.08 -5.56 -9.55
N LEU A 54 0.39 -6.10 -8.53
CA LEU A 54 -0.16 -5.29 -7.44
C LEU A 54 0.97 -4.76 -6.55
N SER A 55 1.98 -5.58 -6.29
CA SER A 55 3.18 -5.14 -5.54
C SER A 55 3.88 -3.98 -6.24
N ARG A 56 4.03 -4.03 -7.58
CA ARG A 56 4.55 -2.91 -8.38
C ARG A 56 3.68 -1.66 -8.25
N ARG A 57 2.36 -1.78 -8.41
CA ARG A 57 1.41 -0.66 -8.23
C ARG A 57 1.47 -0.05 -6.83
N PHE A 58 1.67 -0.86 -5.79
CA PHE A 58 1.80 -0.36 -4.42
C PHE A 58 3.10 0.43 -4.23
N HIS A 59 4.19 -0.03 -4.83
CA HIS A 59 5.46 0.69 -4.85
C HIS A 59 5.35 2.02 -5.60
N GLU A 60 4.82 2.00 -6.82
CA GLU A 60 4.56 3.21 -7.62
C GLU A 60 3.68 4.22 -6.87
N LYS A 61 2.66 3.73 -6.15
CA LYS A 61 1.82 4.60 -5.33
C LYS A 61 2.61 5.26 -4.21
N SER A 62 3.50 4.54 -3.51
CA SER A 62 4.38 5.13 -2.49
C SER A 62 5.35 6.17 -3.07
N LEU A 63 5.95 5.90 -4.25
CA LEU A 63 6.77 6.89 -4.95
C LEU A 63 5.98 8.15 -5.31
N ARG A 64 4.70 7.99 -5.68
CA ARG A 64 3.83 9.12 -5.95
C ARG A 64 3.57 9.97 -4.71
N TYR A 65 3.37 9.38 -3.53
CA TYR A 65 3.30 10.15 -2.28
C TYR A 65 4.61 10.89 -2.00
N MET A 66 5.77 10.24 -2.22
CA MET A 66 7.07 10.91 -2.08
C MET A 66 7.15 12.15 -2.97
N ALA A 67 6.81 12.02 -4.26
CA ALA A 67 6.82 13.14 -5.21
C ALA A 67 5.88 14.28 -4.79
N ILE A 68 4.70 13.97 -4.25
CA ILE A 68 3.75 14.98 -3.73
C ILE A 68 4.35 15.70 -2.51
N TYR A 69 4.94 14.96 -1.57
CA TYR A 69 5.57 15.58 -0.40
C TYR A 69 6.75 16.46 -0.79
N GLU A 70 7.54 16.04 -1.77
CA GLU A 70 8.67 16.81 -2.27
C GLU A 70 8.22 18.11 -2.96
N ALA A 71 7.22 18.04 -3.83
CA ALA A 71 6.74 19.18 -4.61
C ALA A 71 5.89 20.17 -3.80
N VAL A 72 5.02 19.67 -2.91
CA VAL A 72 3.99 20.48 -2.24
C VAL A 72 4.33 20.77 -0.77
N ARG A 73 5.19 19.96 -0.14
CA ARG A 73 5.56 20.08 1.29
C ARG A 73 4.31 20.13 2.20
N CYS A 74 3.40 19.19 1.98
CA CYS A 74 2.10 19.15 2.63
C CYS A 74 1.96 18.10 3.73
N SER A 75 0.87 18.18 4.49
CA SER A 75 0.45 17.17 5.46
C SER A 75 -0.09 15.90 4.76
N ALA A 76 -0.10 14.78 5.47
CA ALA A 76 -0.57 13.50 4.93
C ALA A 76 -2.03 13.52 4.41
N PRO A 77 -3.01 14.17 5.08
CA PRO A 77 -4.36 14.30 4.54
C PRO A 77 -4.41 15.03 3.20
N LEU A 78 -3.62 16.10 3.04
CA LEU A 78 -3.55 16.84 1.79
C LEU A 78 -2.84 16.03 0.69
N ALA A 79 -1.76 15.32 1.03
CA ALA A 79 -1.08 14.42 0.11
C ALA A 79 -2.00 13.30 -0.39
N ASP A 80 -2.83 12.72 0.50
CA ASP A 80 -3.82 11.70 0.13
C ASP A 80 -4.90 12.27 -0.79
N LEU A 81 -5.40 13.48 -0.51
CA LEU A 81 -6.34 14.17 -1.39
C LEU A 81 -5.75 14.35 -2.79
N ILE A 82 -4.53 14.90 -2.90
CA ILE A 82 -3.83 15.11 -4.18
C ILE A 82 -3.57 13.78 -4.90
N CYS A 83 -3.19 12.73 -4.16
CA CYS A 83 -2.97 11.41 -4.73
C CYS A 83 -4.26 10.80 -5.30
N ARG A 84 -5.42 11.12 -4.73
CA ARG A 84 -6.74 10.60 -5.16
C ARG A 84 -7.35 11.38 -6.31
N THR A 85 -7.14 12.70 -6.36
CA THR A 85 -7.71 13.58 -7.38
C THR A 85 -7.04 13.37 -8.74
N TYR A 86 -5.71 13.29 -8.79
CA TYR A 86 -4.98 13.24 -10.05
C TYR A 86 -4.80 11.80 -10.59
N ARG A 87 -5.86 11.15 -11.10
CA ARG A 87 -5.75 9.72 -11.51
C ARG A 87 -4.98 9.47 -12.81
N SER A 88 -4.77 10.50 -13.65
CA SER A 88 -4.02 10.38 -14.92
C SER A 88 -3.60 11.74 -15.48
N HIS A 89 -2.39 11.84 -16.05
CA HIS A 89 -2.00 12.96 -16.92
C HIS A 89 -2.85 13.06 -18.20
N ARG A 90 -3.53 11.98 -18.61
CA ARG A 90 -4.34 11.88 -19.83
C ARG A 90 -5.81 12.32 -19.67
N ARG A 91 -6.20 12.83 -18.51
CA ARG A 91 -7.48 13.51 -18.31
C ARG A 91 -7.17 15.00 -18.22
N VAL A 92 -6.93 15.58 -19.40
CA VAL A 92 -7.22 16.99 -19.68
C VAL A 92 -8.46 16.97 -20.54
#